data_AF-A0A1G9LF53-F1
#
_entry.id   AF-A0A1G9LF53-F1
#
_cell.length_a   1.000
_cell.length_b   1.000
_cell.length_c   1.000
_cell.angle_alpha   90.00
_cell.angle_beta   90.00
_cell.angle_gamma   90.00
#
_symmetry.space_group_name_H-M   'P 1'
#
loop_
_entity.id
_entity.type
_entity.pdbx_description
1 polymer ?
#
loop_
_entity_poly.entity_id
_entity_poly.type
_entity_poly.pdbx_seq_one_letter_code
_entity_poly.pdbx_strand_id
1 'polypeptide(L)' 'MVFSYLFAEPEEGNIRFMKSPSGAGIGKPAWDFQYILPNFEAGKEYSLKWRVIYKKWRGEKDIEKEYRRWIKTSK' A
#
# COMPACT_ATOMS: atom_id res chain seq x y z
N MET A 1 -11.04 7.38 -13.27
CA MET A 1 -10.17 6.21 -13.05
C MET A 1 -9.65 6.26 -11.63
N VAL A 2 -9.19 5.14 -11.06
CA VAL A 2 -8.53 5.06 -9.76
C VAL A 2 -7.23 4.28 -9.93
N PHE A 3 -6.18 4.79 -9.31
CA PHE A 3 -4.88 4.16 -9.20
C PHE A 3 -4.64 3.86 -7.72
N SER A 4 -4.56 2.59 -7.36
CA SER A 4 -4.52 2.14 -5.95
C SER A 4 -3.35 1.20 -5.71
N TYR A 5 -2.67 1.42 -4.60
CA TYR A 5 -1.68 0.52 -4.03
C TYR A 5 -2.36 -0.31 -2.95
N LEU A 6 -2.26 -1.63 -3.05
CA LEU A 6 -2.73 -2.57 -2.06
C LEU A 6 -1.50 -3.20 -1.41
N PHE A 7 -1.42 -3.20 -0.09
CA PHE A 7 -0.30 -3.79 0.64
C PHE A 7 -0.82 -4.97 1.46
N ALA A 8 -0.11 -6.09 1.43
CA ALA A 8 -0.35 -7.16 2.38
C ALA A 8 0.28 -6.75 3.71
N GLU A 9 -0.31 -7.23 4.80
CA GLU A 9 0.31 -7.08 6.11
C GLU A 9 1.65 -7.82 6.10
N PRO A 10 2.78 -7.12 6.35
CA PRO A 10 4.09 -7.77 6.37
C PRO A 10 4.20 -8.67 7.60
N GLU A 11 4.96 -9.76 7.50
CA GLU A 11 5.19 -10.67 8.63
C GLU A 11 6.04 -9.98 9.72
N GLU A 12 7.04 -9.20 9.30
CA GLU A 12 7.83 -8.36 10.19
C GLU A 12 7.67 -6.88 9.88
N GLY A 13 7.74 -6.05 10.92
CA GLY A 13 7.70 -4.60 10.79
C GLY A 13 6.31 -4.06 10.51
N ASN A 14 6.25 -2.81 10.02
CA ASN A 14 5.02 -2.08 9.81
C ASN A 14 5.10 -1.19 8.57
N ILE A 15 3.97 -0.97 7.92
CA ILE A 15 3.85 -0.01 6.81
C ILE A 15 3.26 1.29 7.36
N ARG A 16 3.98 2.39 7.19
CA ARG A 16 3.51 3.74 7.53
C ARG A 16 3.19 4.50 6.26
N PHE A 17 1.97 5.07 6.18
CA PHE A 17 1.57 5.96 5.10
C PHE A 17 1.85 7.41 5.46
N MET A 18 2.40 8.16 4.50
CA MET A 18 2.63 9.59 4.61
C MET A 18 1.91 10.32 3.48
N LYS A 19 1.35 11.48 3.81
CA LYS A 19 0.66 12.34 2.85
C LYS A 19 1.29 13.73 2.90
N SER A 20 1.81 14.20 1.78
CA SER A 20 2.18 15.60 1.59
C SER A 20 1.03 16.32 0.89
N PRO A 21 0.31 17.27 1.54
CA PRO A 21 -0.90 17.88 0.98
C PRO A 21 -0.73 18.55 -0.38
N SER A 22 0.45 19.09 -0.67
CA SER A 22 0.80 19.79 -1.92
C SER A 22 2.03 19.19 -2.62
N GLY A 23 2.48 18.01 -2.21
CA GLY A 23 3.70 17.39 -2.73
C GLY A 23 3.64 17.00 -4.21
N ALA A 24 2.44 16.90 -4.78
CA ALA A 24 2.22 16.68 -6.21
C ALA A 24 1.74 17.95 -6.95
N GLY A 25 1.93 19.13 -6.35
CA GLY A 25 1.45 20.43 -6.81
C GLY A 25 0.35 21.03 -5.92
N ILE A 26 0.00 22.29 -6.17
CA ILE A 26 -1.00 23.02 -5.37
C ILE A 26 -2.33 22.25 -5.34
N GLY A 27 -2.80 21.92 -4.13
CA GLY A 27 -4.04 21.16 -3.91
C GLY A 27 -3.98 19.68 -4.30
N LYS A 28 -2.81 19.15 -4.68
CA LYS A 28 -2.62 17.76 -5.10
C LYS A 28 -1.75 17.02 -4.09
N PRO A 29 -2.30 16.05 -3.35
CA PRO A 29 -1.51 15.31 -2.40
C PRO A 29 -0.55 14.35 -3.10
N ALA A 30 0.69 14.29 -2.62
CA ALA A 30 1.57 13.16 -2.85
C ALA A 30 1.40 12.15 -1.70
N TRP A 31 1.49 10.87 -2.04
CA TRP A 31 1.40 9.77 -1.09
C TRP A 31 2.68 8.97 -1.19
N ASP A 32 3.30 8.73 -0.03
CA ASP A 32 4.48 7.90 0.13
C ASP A 32 4.20 6.83 1.18
N PHE A 33 5.01 5.79 1.18
CA PHE A 33 4.98 4.78 2.24
C PHE A 33 6.40 4.45 2.71
N GLN A 34 6.50 4.03 3.96
CA GLN A 34 7.72 3.56 4.58
C GLN A 34 7.50 2.15 5.12
N TYR A 35 8.39 1.23 4.79
CA TYR A 35 8.47 -0.06 5.45
C TYR A 35 9.45 0.03 6.61
N ILE A 36 8.92 -0.02 7.84
CA ILE A 36 9.69 0.20 9.06
C ILE A 36 9.93 -1.13 9.75
N LEU A 37 11.19 -1.47 9.98
CA LEU A 37 11.66 -2.68 10.67
C LEU A 37 12.30 -2.30 12.01
N PRO A 38 11.57 -2.29 13.14
CA PRO A 38 12.12 -1.87 14.44
C PRO A 38 13.23 -2.80 14.95
N ASN A 39 13.14 -4.09 14.63
CA ASN A 39 14.07 -5.13 15.05
C ASN A 39 14.80 -5.71 13.82
N PHE A 40 15.50 -4.85 13.08
CA PHE A 40 16.25 -5.27 11.90
C PHE A 40 17.47 -6.11 12.28
N GLU A 41 17.68 -7.21 11.56
CA GLU A 41 18.80 -8.13 11.71
C GLU A 41 19.64 -8.14 10.44
N ALA A 42 20.94 -7.88 10.58
CA ALA A 42 21.86 -7.89 9.44
C ALA A 42 21.93 -9.31 8.83
N GLY A 43 21.74 -9.39 7.51
CA GLY A 43 21.77 -10.66 6.78
C GLY A 43 20.44 -11.41 6.74
N LYS A 44 19.39 -10.94 7.42
CA LYS A 44 18.03 -11.47 7.27
C LYS A 44 17.34 -10.79 6.08
N GLU A 45 16.66 -11.59 5.25
CA GLU A 45 15.80 -11.08 4.18
C GLU A 45 14.45 -10.66 4.76
N TYR A 46 13.96 -9.50 4.33
CA TYR A 46 12.64 -8.99 4.66
C TYR A 46 11.90 -8.67 3.38
N SER A 47 10.64 -9.06 3.31
CA SER A 47 9.84 -8.96 2.08
C SER A 47 8.58 -8.13 2.28
N LEU A 48 8.25 -7.34 1.26
CA LEU A 48 7.01 -6.58 1.19
C LEU A 48 6.19 -7.05 -0.03
N LYS A 49 4.96 -7.49 0.20
CA LYS A 49 4.05 -7.89 -0.87
C LYS A 49 3.01 -6.80 -1.11
N TRP A 50 2.95 -6.31 -2.35
CA TRP A 50 2.02 -5.26 -2.75
C TRP A 50 1.48 -5.48 -4.16
N ARG A 51 0.40 -4.77 -4.52
CA ARG A 51 -0.25 -4.83 -5.82
C ARG A 51 -0.72 -3.43 -6.24
N VAL A 52 -0.56 -3.12 -7.53
CA VAL A 52 -1.13 -1.94 -8.16
C VAL A 52 -2.40 -2.29 -8.92
N ILE A 53 -3.41 -1.44 -8.80
CA ILE A 53 -4.64 -1.52 -9.60
C ILE A 53 -4.86 -0.19 -10.31
N TYR A 54 -5.15 -0.25 -11.61
CA TYR A 54 -5.66 0.87 -12.38
C TYR A 54 -7.00 0.49 -13.02
N LYS A 55 -8.10 1.06 -12.54
CA LYS A 55 -9.46 0.71 -13.02
C LYS A 55 -10.43 1.90 -12.99
N LYS A 56 -11.66 1.73 -13.49
CA LYS A 56 -12.73 2.73 -13.30
C LYS A 56 -13.11 2.79 -11.81
N TRP A 57 -13.21 4.00 -11.26
CA TRP A 57 -13.66 4.21 -9.87
C TRP A 57 -15.15 3.87 -9.76
N ARG A 58 -15.51 3.01 -8.80
CA ARG A 58 -16.90 2.62 -8.50
C ARG A 58 -17.25 2.80 -7.02
N GLY A 59 -16.48 3.61 -6.29
CA GLY A 59 -16.62 3.82 -4.85
C GLY A 59 -15.67 2.95 -4.02
N GLU A 60 -15.57 3.27 -2.73
CA GLU A 60 -14.65 2.64 -1.79
C GLU A 60 -14.86 1.13 -1.62
N LYS A 61 -16.13 0.69 -1.54
CA LYS A 61 -16.49 -0.74 -1.42
C LYS A 61 -15.98 -1.60 -2.58
N ASP A 62 -15.83 -1.01 -3.78
CA ASP A 62 -15.26 -1.71 -4.93
C ASP A 62 -13.76 -1.99 -4.71
N ILE A 63 -13.01 -1.02 -4.16
CA ILE A 63 -11.60 -1.21 -3.81
C ILE A 63 -11.44 -2.20 -2.66
N GLU A 64 -12.28 -2.10 -1.63
CA GLU A 64 -12.27 -3.05 -0.52
C GLU A 64 -12.50 -4.49 -1.01
N LYS A 65 -13.42 -4.70 -1.95
CA LYS A 65 -13.67 -6.01 -2.57
C LYS A 65 -12.46 -6.50 -3.35
N GLU A 66 -11.78 -5.64 -4.12
CA GLU A 66 -10.53 -6.00 -4.80
C GLU A 66 -9.45 -6.41 -3.80
N TYR A 67 -9.29 -5.67 -2.70
CA TYR A 67 -8.35 -5.99 -1.63
C TYR A 67 -8.65 -7.36 -0.99
N ARG A 68 -9.90 -7.59 -0.59
CA ARG A 68 -10.34 -8.86 0.00
C ARG A 68 -10.16 -10.04 -0.95
N ARG A 69 -10.43 -9.85 -2.25
CA ARG A 69 -10.19 -10.87 -3.27
C ARG A 69 -8.71 -11.17 -3.41
N TRP A 70 -7.88 -10.13 -3.48
CA TRP A 70 -6.43 -10.28 -3.63
C TRP A 70 -5.79 -11.04 -2.46
N ILE A 71 -6.11 -10.67 -1.22
CA ILE A 71 -5.55 -11.31 -0.02
C ILE A 71 -5.92 -12.79 0.05
N LYS A 72 -7.13 -13.18 -0.37
CA LYS A 72 -7.55 -14.59 -0.41
C LYS A 72 -6.76 -15.45 -1.40
N THR A 73 -6.34 -14.88 -2.53
CA THR A 73 -5.54 -15.59 -3.56
C THR A 73 -4.04 -15.47 -3.33
N SER A 74 -3.62 -14.66 -2.36
CA SER A 74 -2.21 -14.34 -2.11
C SER A 74 -1.63 -15.05 -0.88
N LYS A 75 -2.45 -15.81 -0.16
CA LYS A 75 -2.03 -16.85 0.78
C LYS A 75 -1.74 -18.12 -0.01
#